data_AF-A0A8E8PDG8-F1
#
_entry.id   AF-A0A8E8PDG8-F1
#
_cell.length_a   1.000
_cell.length_b   1.000
_cell.length_c   1.000
_cell.angle_alpha   90.00
_cell.angle_beta   90.00
_cell.angle_gamma   90.00
#
_symmetry.space_group_name_H-M   'P 1'
#
loop_
_entity.id
_entity.type
_entity.pdbx_description
1 polymer ?
#
loop_
_entity_poly.entity_id
_entity_poly.type
_entity_poly.pdbx_seq_one_letter_code
_entity_poly.pdbx_strand_id
1 'polypeptide(L)'
;MEKSKRLYFKSKRSFRKRLPPIGSGDRIDYRNMSLIGRFISEQGKILSRRVNRLNLKQQRLITIAIKQARILSLLPFLNNDNEKQFEGGESTTRTTGLKRTPFQI
;
A
#
# COMPACT_ATOMS: atom_id res chain seq x y z
N MET A 1 44.23 -4.66 38.38
CA MET A 1 42.83 -5.00 38.03
C MET A 1 42.42 -4.18 36.81
N GLU A 2 42.65 -4.67 35.60
CA GLU A 2 42.16 -4.00 34.38
C GLU A 2 40.77 -4.52 34.02
N LYS A 3 39.76 -3.65 34.12
CA LYS A 3 38.39 -3.96 33.71
C LYS A 3 38.28 -3.73 32.20
N SER A 4 38.23 -4.80 31.42
CA SER A 4 38.02 -4.74 29.98
C SER A 4 36.61 -4.19 29.66
N LYS A 5 36.57 -3.04 28.98
CA LYS A 5 35.34 -2.42 28.48
C LYS A 5 34.81 -3.27 27.32
N ARG A 6 33.88 -4.20 27.61
CA ARG A 6 33.17 -4.96 26.57
C ARG A 6 32.41 -3.97 25.68
N LEU A 7 32.86 -3.82 24.43
CA LEU A 7 32.13 -3.07 23.42
C LEU A 7 30.80 -3.79 23.16
N TYR A 8 29.69 -3.19 23.58
CA TYR A 8 28.36 -3.69 23.26
C TYR A 8 28.11 -3.50 21.75
N PHE A 9 28.56 -4.45 20.95
CA PHE A 9 28.15 -4.56 19.55
C PHE A 9 26.68 -4.97 19.52
N LYS A 10 25.77 -3.98 19.52
CA LYS A 10 24.37 -4.24 19.18
C LYS A 10 24.35 -4.87 17.79
N SER A 11 23.84 -6.09 17.69
CA SER A 11 23.62 -6.73 16.39
C SER A 11 22.72 -5.78 15.58
N LYS A 12 23.22 -5.32 14.43
CA LYS A 12 22.40 -4.53 13.51
C LYS A 12 21.30 -5.47 13.04
N ARG A 13 20.14 -5.40 13.68
CA ARG A 13 18.93 -6.12 13.26
C ARG A 13 18.75 -5.76 11.79
N SER A 14 19.00 -6.73 10.90
CA SER A 14 18.88 -6.47 9.48
C SER A 14 17.42 -6.09 9.26
N PHE A 15 17.18 -4.82 8.95
CA PHE A 15 15.88 -4.42 8.45
C PHE A 15 15.70 -5.26 7.20
N ARG A 16 14.92 -6.35 7.28
CA ARG A 16 14.63 -7.21 6.14
C ARG A 16 13.92 -6.34 5.12
N LYS A 17 14.68 -5.78 4.19
CA LYS A 17 14.15 -4.96 3.10
C LYS A 17 13.31 -5.91 2.27
N ARG A 18 11.98 -5.76 2.35
CA ARG A 18 11.10 -6.48 1.44
C ARG A 18 11.46 -6.08 0.01
N LEU A 19 11.49 -7.07 -0.88
CA LEU A 19 11.80 -6.85 -2.28
C LEU A 19 10.78 -5.89 -2.89
N PRO A 20 11.19 -5.01 -3.83
CA PRO A 20 10.28 -4.14 -4.53
C PRO A 20 9.26 -4.97 -5.33
N PRO A 21 8.02 -4.49 -5.49
CA PRO A 21 7.00 -5.18 -6.26
C PRO A 21 7.27 -5.21 -7.78
N ILE A 22 8.21 -4.40 -8.28
CA ILE A 22 8.61 -4.35 -9.70
C ILE A 22 9.96 -5.05 -9.88
N GLY A 23 10.03 -5.97 -10.84
CA GLY A 23 11.25 -6.64 -11.26
C GLY A 23 12.14 -5.73 -12.12
N SER A 24 13.44 -6.01 -12.16
CA SER A 24 14.42 -5.21 -12.92
C SER A 24 14.16 -5.19 -14.44
N GLY A 25 13.35 -6.12 -14.97
CA GLY A 25 13.04 -6.25 -16.40
C GLY A 25 11.74 -5.60 -16.86
N ASP A 26 10.92 -5.09 -15.94
CA ASP A 26 9.62 -4.52 -16.31
C ASP A 26 9.81 -3.14 -16.97
N ARG A 27 9.30 -2.98 -18.19
CA ARG A 27 9.29 -1.69 -18.89
C ARG A 27 8.19 -0.79 -18.32
N ILE A 28 8.60 0.34 -17.75
CA ILE A 28 7.72 1.33 -17.12
C ILE A 28 7.37 2.40 -18.16
N ASP A 29 6.25 2.23 -18.85
CA ASP A 29 5.73 3.13 -19.87
C ASP A 29 4.35 3.66 -19.50
N TYR A 30 4.02 4.89 -19.94
CA TYR A 30 2.71 5.54 -19.71
C TYR A 30 1.52 4.75 -20.27
N ARG A 31 1.77 3.85 -21.23
CA ARG A 31 0.76 2.99 -21.87
C ARG A 31 0.31 1.84 -20.94
N ASN A 32 1.13 1.46 -19.97
CA ASN A 32 0.87 0.32 -19.09
C ASN A 32 0.03 0.75 -17.88
N MET A 33 -1.27 0.98 -18.09
CA MET A 33 -2.19 1.47 -17.04
C MET A 33 -2.27 0.55 -15.82
N SER A 34 -2.26 -0.79 -16.02
CA SER A 34 -2.31 -1.76 -14.92
C SER A 34 -1.12 -1.67 -13.97
N LEU A 35 0.07 -1.34 -14.50
CA LEU A 35 1.27 -1.16 -13.69
C LEU A 35 1.23 0.19 -12.98
N ILE A 36 0.93 1.26 -13.72
CA ILE A 36 0.97 2.63 -13.21
C ILE A 36 -0.13 2.88 -12.17
N GLY A 37 -1.33 2.36 -12.38
CA GLY A 37 -2.48 2.55 -11.49
C GLY A 37 -2.22 2.06 -10.07
N ARG A 38 -1.37 1.03 -9.88
CA ARG A 38 -0.98 0.51 -8.56
C ARG A 38 -0.16 1.49 -7.73
N PHE A 39 0.44 2.52 -8.35
CA PHE A 39 1.30 3.51 -7.70
C PHE A 39 0.62 4.85 -7.47
N ILE A 40 -0.69 4.92 -7.68
CA ILE A 40 -1.52 6.10 -7.49
C ILE A 40 -2.52 5.78 -6.37
N SER A 41 -2.83 6.78 -5.54
CA SER A 41 -3.93 6.67 -4.59
C SER A 41 -5.27 6.71 -5.31
N GLU A 42 -6.33 6.34 -4.61
CA GLU A 42 -7.71 6.51 -5.06
C GLU A 42 -8.00 7.94 -5.53
N GLN A 43 -7.58 8.94 -4.74
CA GLN A 43 -7.70 10.37 -5.07
C GLN A 43 -6.93 10.84 -6.32
N GLY A 44 -6.16 9.97 -6.97
CA GLY A 44 -5.32 10.34 -8.10
C GLY A 44 -3.98 10.97 -7.69
N LYS A 45 -3.47 10.80 -6.45
CA LYS A 45 -2.15 11.31 -6.03
C LYS A 45 -1.06 10.25 -6.22
N ILE A 46 0.17 10.66 -6.58
CA ILE A 46 1.29 9.73 -6.73
C ILE A 46 1.78 9.29 -5.34
N LEU A 47 1.83 7.98 -5.10
CA LEU A 47 2.31 7.43 -3.84
C LEU A 47 3.82 7.63 -3.68
N SER A 48 4.25 7.86 -2.45
CA SER A 48 5.67 8.09 -2.14
C SER A 48 6.50 6.82 -2.35
N ARG A 49 7.80 7.00 -2.65
CA ARG A 49 8.75 5.88 -2.79
C ARG A 49 8.79 4.96 -1.56
N ARG A 50 8.60 5.52 -0.36
CA ARG A 50 8.64 4.75 0.90
C ARG A 50 7.46 3.80 1.02
N VAL A 51 6.29 4.22 0.54
CA VAL A 51 5.06 3.42 0.49
C VAL A 51 5.21 2.34 -0.60
N ASN A 52 5.62 2.73 -1.81
CA ASN A 52 5.77 1.83 -2.95
C ASN A 52 6.95 0.84 -2.81
N ARG A 53 7.92 1.16 -1.93
CA ARG A 53 9.15 0.39 -1.68
C ARG A 53 9.99 0.15 -2.94
N LEU A 54 10.04 1.15 -3.82
CA LEU A 54 10.79 1.09 -5.07
C LEU A 54 12.20 1.67 -4.95
N ASN A 55 13.05 1.29 -5.90
CA ASN A 55 14.32 1.96 -6.13
C ASN A 55 14.10 3.40 -6.60
N LEU A 56 15.10 4.26 -6.38
CA LEU A 56 15.00 5.68 -6.77
C LEU A 56 14.82 5.84 -8.28
N LYS A 57 15.55 5.05 -9.09
CA LYS A 57 15.44 5.05 -10.56
C LYS A 57 14.03 4.66 -11.02
N GLN A 58 13.48 3.58 -10.46
CA GLN A 58 12.12 3.12 -10.77
C GLN A 58 11.08 4.18 -10.41
N GLN A 59 11.17 4.79 -9.22
CA GLN A 59 10.22 5.84 -8.83
C GLN A 59 10.26 7.04 -9.79
N ARG A 60 11.45 7.46 -10.24
CA ARG A 60 11.59 8.55 -11.23
C ARG A 60 10.89 8.20 -12.55
N LEU A 61 11.11 6.98 -13.06
CA LEU A 61 10.46 6.50 -14.27
C LEU A 61 8.94 6.45 -14.13
N ILE A 62 8.42 5.91 -13.02
CA ILE A 62 6.98 5.88 -12.74
C ILE A 62 6.41 7.29 -12.67
N THR A 63 7.11 8.23 -12.02
CA THR A 63 6.64 9.62 -11.91
C THR A 63 6.52 10.27 -13.28
N ILE A 64 7.49 10.04 -14.17
CA ILE A 64 7.47 10.54 -15.55
C ILE A 64 6.31 9.91 -16.31
N ALA A 65 6.16 8.59 -16.24
CA ALA A 65 5.11 7.85 -16.94
C ALA A 65 3.69 8.27 -16.48
N ILE A 66 3.48 8.48 -15.17
CA ILE A 66 2.21 9.00 -14.63
C ILE A 66 1.93 10.40 -15.17
N LYS A 67 2.93 11.29 -15.17
CA LYS A 67 2.74 12.65 -15.67
C LYS A 67 2.39 12.67 -17.15
N GLN A 68 3.05 11.84 -17.96
CA GLN A 68 2.73 11.66 -19.37
C GLN A 68 1.29 11.15 -19.56
N ALA A 69 0.91 10.10 -18.82
CA ALA A 69 -0.45 9.55 -18.88
C ALA A 69 -1.53 10.58 -18.48
N ARG A 70 -1.25 11.48 -17.53
CA ARG A 70 -2.17 12.57 -17.17
C ARG A 70 -2.32 13.62 -18.25
N ILE A 71 -1.23 14.01 -18.92
CA ILE A 71 -1.28 14.96 -20.05
C ILE A 71 -2.10 14.38 -21.20
N LEU A 72 -2.01 13.06 -21.40
CA LEU A 72 -2.80 12.34 -22.41
C LEU A 72 -4.24 11.99 -21.93
N SER A 73 -4.68 12.52 -20.78
CA SER A 73 -5.98 12.25 -20.17
C SER A 73 -6.29 10.76 -19.92
N LEU A 74 -5.28 9.89 -19.84
CA LEU A 74 -5.44 8.48 -19.45
C LEU A 74 -5.64 8.31 -17.94
N LEU A 75 -5.21 9.30 -17.17
CA LEU A 75 -5.33 9.34 -15.72
C LEU A 75 -5.82 10.71 -15.25
N PRO A 76 -6.71 10.76 -14.26
CA PRO A 76 -7.22 12.00 -13.70
C PRO A 76 -6.16 12.71 -12.83
N PHE A 77 -6.26 14.05 -12.76
CA PHE A 77 -5.46 14.86 -11.85
C PHE A 77 -6.00 14.86 -10.43
N LEU A 78 -7.33 14.78 -10.28
CA LEU A 78 -8.05 14.75 -9.02
C LEU A 78 -9.26 13.85 -9.18
N ASN A 79 -9.45 12.91 -8.26
CA ASN A 79 -10.70 12.18 -8.11
C ASN A 79 -11.44 12.75 -6.91
N ASN A 80 -12.65 13.24 -7.15
CA ASN A 80 -13.52 13.77 -6.10
C ASN A 80 -14.22 12.59 -5.41
N ASP A 81 -13.47 11.82 -4.64
CA ASP A 81 -13.98 10.62 -3.94
C ASP A 81 -14.77 10.96 -2.67
N ASN A 82 -15.07 12.24 -2.42
CA ASN A 82 -15.84 12.68 -1.24
C ASN A 82 -17.29 12.16 -1.25
N GLU A 83 -17.74 11.54 -2.35
CA GLU A 83 -19.09 10.98 -2.52
C GLU A 83 -19.08 9.46 -2.64
N LYS A 84 -18.12 8.76 -2.03
CA LYS A 84 -18.34 7.33 -1.77
C LYS A 84 -19.44 7.18 -0.73
N GLN A 85 -20.68 7.26 -1.20
CA GLN A 85 -21.87 6.85 -0.49
C GLN A 85 -21.62 5.44 0.01
N PHE A 86 -21.54 5.30 1.33
CA PHE A 86 -21.57 3.99 1.95
C PHE A 86 -22.96 3.44 1.68
N GLU A 87 -23.14 2.70 0.60
CA GLU A 87 -24.29 1.81 0.48
C GLU A 87 -24.20 0.85 1.68
N GLY A 88 -25.09 1.08 2.65
CA GLY A 88 -25.14 0.35 3.90
C GLY A 88 -25.31 -1.13 3.60
N GLY A 89 -24.24 -1.89 3.73
CA GLY A 89 -24.30 -3.34 3.65
C GLY A 89 -25.31 -3.83 4.69
N GLU A 90 -26.35 -4.50 4.19
CA GLU A 90 -27.39 -5.14 4.99
C GLU A 90 -26.73 -5.93 6.14
N SER A 91 -27.06 -5.53 7.37
CA SER A 91 -26.74 -6.30 8.56
C SER A 91 -27.65 -7.53 8.57
N THR A 92 -27.22 -8.64 7.95
CA THR A 92 -27.78 -9.94 8.29
C THR A 92 -27.42 -10.23 9.74
N THR A 93 -28.31 -9.84 10.66
CA THR A 93 -28.20 -10.14 12.07
C THR A 93 -28.09 -11.65 12.21
N ARG A 94 -26.91 -12.12 12.66
CA ARG A 94 -26.74 -13.49 13.11
C ARG A 94 -27.51 -13.64 14.41
N THR A 95 -28.76 -14.10 14.33
CA THR A 95 -29.54 -14.56 15.48
C THR A 95 -28.96 -15.89 15.98
N THR A 96 -27.86 -15.85 16.71
CA THR A 96 -27.42 -17.01 17.50
C THR A 96 -28.36 -17.12 18.70
N GLY A 97 -29.32 -18.05 18.63
CA GLY A 97 -30.28 -18.31 19.69
C GLY A 97 -29.62 -18.63 21.03
N LEU A 98 -29.92 -17.83 22.05
CA LEU A 98 -29.73 -18.20 23.44
C LEU A 98 -30.63 -19.41 23.74
N LYS A 99 -30.05 -20.59 23.90
CA LYS A 99 -30.74 -21.70 24.56
C LYS A 99 -30.83 -21.40 26.04
N ARG A 100 -31.99 -20.90 26.49
CA ARG A 100 -32.37 -20.93 27.91
C ARG A 100 -32.67 -22.38 28.28
N THR A 101 -31.86 -22.98 29.16
CA THR A 101 -32.19 -24.24 29.81
C THR A 101 -33.15 -23.98 30.98
N PRO A 102 -34.20 -24.79 31.19
CA PRO A 102 -35.07 -24.62 32.34
C PRO A 102 -34.36 -25.04 33.63
N PHE A 103 -34.46 -24.22 34.67
CA PHE A 103 -34.14 -24.59 36.05
C PHE A 103 -35.13 -25.68 36.50
N GLN A 104 -34.61 -26.82 36.94
CA GLN A 104 -35.38 -27.86 37.62
C GLN A 104 -35.37 -27.59 39.14
N ILE A 105 -36.53 -27.78 39.76
CA ILE A 105 -36.81 -27.72 41.21
C ILE A 105 -36.35 -29.02 41.85
#